data_AF-A0A366SD52-F1
#
_entry.id   AF-A0A366SD52-F1
#
_cell.length_a   1.000
_cell.length_b   1.000
_cell.length_c   1.000
_cell.angle_alpha   90.00
_cell.angle_beta   90.00
_cell.angle_gamma   90.00
#
_symmetry.space_group_name_H-M   'P 1'
#
loop_
_entity.id
_entity.type
_entity.pdbx_description
1 polymer ?
#
loop_
_entity_poly.entity_id
_entity_poly.type
_entity_poly.pdbx_seq_one_letter_code
_entity_poly.pdbx_strand_id
1 'polypeptide(L)'
;MTKSQTTTSTDIRKTIEATINSFLSSYEDGREQGNISLINRDVTADCTRQLLPISLCKTLGAPETFLMPNDMYEQLFADDLTIGGVYNTVNKHMAIDTEARMAAVNSTSDFKFKDGEALTMEFSWTFYLNEDGTKISKVIEFADASAVQHLAAKAQELKARQGSSDGAKMNQEVDFTETG
;
A
#
# COMPACT_ATOMS: atom_id res chain seq x y z
N MET A 1 -15.77 -45.90 9.62
CA MET A 1 -14.77 -44.98 10.17
C MET A 1 -14.22 -44.13 9.03
N THR A 2 -14.65 -42.88 8.97
CA THR A 2 -14.41 -41.94 7.87
C THR A 2 -13.05 -41.25 8.04
N LYS A 3 -12.14 -41.44 7.08
CA LYS A 3 -10.89 -40.67 6.93
C LYS A 3 -10.97 -39.90 5.61
N SER A 4 -11.37 -38.63 5.64
CA SER A 4 -11.21 -37.70 4.49
C SER A 4 -11.50 -36.24 4.87
N GLN A 5 -10.83 -35.71 5.89
CA GLN A 5 -10.95 -34.28 6.25
C GLN A 5 -9.62 -33.55 6.45
N THR A 6 -8.48 -34.23 6.47
CA THR A 6 -7.18 -33.59 6.80
C THR A 6 -6.40 -33.06 5.61
N THR A 7 -6.66 -33.55 4.38
CA THR A 7 -5.85 -33.20 3.20
C THR A 7 -6.20 -31.81 2.65
N THR A 8 -7.48 -31.42 2.68
CA THR A 8 -7.97 -30.14 2.11
C THR A 8 -7.56 -28.91 2.95
N SER A 9 -7.55 -29.05 4.29
CA SER A 9 -7.23 -27.96 5.22
C SER A 9 -5.73 -27.58 5.20
N THR A 10 -4.84 -28.56 5.03
CA THR A 10 -3.40 -28.28 4.90
C THR A 10 -3.07 -27.59 3.58
N ASP A 11 -3.81 -27.90 2.52
CA ASP A 11 -3.64 -27.32 1.20
C ASP A 11 -4.08 -25.84 1.19
N ILE A 12 -5.28 -25.55 1.68
CA ILE A 12 -5.78 -24.16 1.78
C ILE A 12 -4.89 -23.28 2.66
N ARG A 13 -4.34 -23.80 3.76
CA ARG A 13 -3.42 -23.03 4.61
C ARG A 13 -2.19 -22.58 3.83
N LYS A 14 -1.58 -23.48 3.05
CA LYS A 14 -0.40 -23.17 2.22
C LYS A 14 -0.74 -22.19 1.11
N THR A 15 -1.91 -22.33 0.49
CA THR A 15 -2.39 -21.39 -0.52
C THR A 15 -2.55 -20.00 0.07
N ILE A 16 -3.21 -19.85 1.22
CA ILE A 16 -3.36 -18.57 1.92
C ILE A 16 -1.98 -17.97 2.24
N GLU A 17 -1.08 -18.76 2.81
CA GLU A 17 0.28 -18.32 3.13
C GLU A 17 1.04 -17.82 1.90
N ALA A 18 0.99 -18.57 0.79
CA ALA A 18 1.62 -18.19 -0.47
C ALA A 18 1.03 -16.90 -1.04
N THR A 19 -0.30 -16.76 -1.05
CA THR A 19 -1.00 -15.56 -1.54
C THR A 19 -0.60 -14.33 -0.73
N ILE A 20 -0.52 -14.43 0.60
CA ILE A 20 -0.16 -13.29 1.46
C ILE A 20 1.31 -12.92 1.30
N ASN A 21 2.22 -13.90 1.24
CA ASN A 21 3.62 -13.62 1.01
C ASN A 21 3.85 -12.95 -0.37
N SER A 22 3.15 -13.42 -1.40
CA SER A 22 3.16 -12.82 -2.74
C SER A 22 2.58 -11.40 -2.74
N PHE A 23 1.49 -11.17 -1.99
CA PHE A 23 0.91 -9.83 -1.84
C PHE A 23 1.91 -8.88 -1.17
N LEU A 24 2.56 -9.29 -0.09
CA LEU A 24 3.51 -8.45 0.65
C LEU A 24 4.80 -8.19 -0.14
N SER A 25 5.25 -9.13 -0.98
CA SER A 25 6.41 -8.89 -1.87
C SER A 25 6.08 -7.97 -3.05
N SER A 26 4.80 -7.74 -3.36
CA SER A 26 4.40 -6.93 -4.51
C SER A 26 4.88 -5.48 -4.45
N TYR A 27 5.11 -4.94 -3.25
CA TYR A 27 5.68 -3.60 -3.07
C TYR A 27 7.11 -3.52 -3.57
N GLU A 28 7.92 -4.55 -3.30
CA GLU A 28 9.29 -4.66 -3.78
C GLU A 28 9.31 -4.93 -5.28
N ASP A 29 8.52 -5.92 -5.74
CA ASP A 29 8.42 -6.28 -7.15
C ASP A 29 7.98 -5.08 -8.01
N GLY A 30 6.99 -4.33 -7.54
CA GLY A 30 6.45 -3.13 -8.19
C GLY A 30 7.51 -2.04 -8.33
N ARG A 31 8.33 -1.82 -7.30
CA ARG A 31 9.48 -0.92 -7.36
C ARG A 31 10.53 -1.43 -8.36
N GLU A 32 10.95 -2.68 -8.24
CA GLU A 32 12.03 -3.25 -9.07
C GLU A 32 11.71 -3.24 -10.55
N GLN A 33 10.47 -3.54 -10.89
CA GLN A 33 10.00 -3.62 -12.26
C GLN A 33 9.45 -2.29 -12.77
N GLY A 34 9.30 -1.27 -11.91
CA GLY A 34 8.62 -0.02 -12.23
C GLY A 34 7.18 -0.24 -12.70
N ASN A 35 6.51 -1.27 -12.18
CA ASN A 35 5.19 -1.70 -12.62
C ASN A 35 4.17 -1.58 -11.46
N ILE A 36 3.37 -0.50 -11.51
CA ILE A 36 2.42 -0.16 -10.45
C ILE A 36 1.32 -1.20 -10.28
N SER A 37 0.90 -1.88 -11.36
CA SER A 37 -0.21 -2.83 -11.30
C SER A 37 0.11 -4.12 -10.54
N LEU A 38 1.39 -4.36 -10.23
CA LEU A 38 1.78 -5.50 -9.39
C LEU A 38 1.22 -5.41 -7.97
N ILE A 39 0.93 -4.21 -7.46
CA ILE A 39 0.35 -4.02 -6.13
C ILE A 39 -1.05 -4.66 -5.98
N ASN A 40 -1.71 -4.92 -7.12
CA ASN A 40 -3.02 -5.55 -7.21
C ASN A 40 -2.97 -7.01 -7.71
N ARG A 41 -1.78 -7.61 -7.85
CA ARG A 41 -1.60 -8.98 -8.39
C ARG A 41 -2.44 -10.03 -7.64
N ASP A 42 -2.47 -9.95 -6.32
CA ASP A 42 -2.98 -11.02 -5.44
C ASP A 42 -4.34 -10.68 -4.80
N VAL A 43 -5.00 -9.63 -5.29
CA VAL A 43 -6.33 -9.24 -4.82
C VAL A 43 -7.42 -9.57 -5.85
N THR A 44 -8.64 -9.73 -5.37
CA THR A 44 -9.85 -9.76 -6.20
C THR A 44 -10.09 -8.41 -6.87
N ALA A 45 -10.84 -8.39 -7.98
CA ALA A 45 -11.10 -7.17 -8.74
C ALA A 45 -11.85 -6.10 -7.92
N ASP A 46 -12.70 -6.54 -6.98
CA ASP A 46 -13.51 -5.72 -6.08
C ASP A 46 -12.90 -5.57 -4.68
N CYS A 47 -11.61 -5.90 -4.52
CA CYS A 47 -10.93 -5.78 -3.24
C CYS A 47 -10.95 -4.35 -2.70
N THR A 48 -11.09 -4.25 -1.38
CA THR A 48 -11.00 -2.98 -0.66
C THR A 48 -9.89 -2.99 0.37
N ARG A 49 -9.23 -1.84 0.55
CA ARG A 49 -8.19 -1.65 1.56
C ARG A 49 -8.60 -0.56 2.55
N GLN A 50 -8.45 -0.83 3.83
CA GLN A 50 -8.76 0.12 4.90
C GLN A 50 -7.48 0.45 5.66
N LEU A 51 -7.14 1.74 5.71
CA LEU A 51 -6.07 2.24 6.57
C LEU A 51 -6.58 2.49 7.99
N LEU A 52 -5.80 2.08 8.97
CA LEU A 52 -5.96 2.28 10.40
C LEU A 52 -4.61 2.72 11.01
N PRO A 53 -4.62 3.37 12.18
CA PRO A 53 -5.78 3.77 12.99
C PRO A 53 -6.57 4.94 12.41
N ILE A 54 -7.83 5.12 12.83
CA ILE A 54 -8.67 6.27 12.43
C ILE A 54 -7.98 7.61 12.74
N SER A 55 -7.21 7.69 13.82
CA SER A 55 -6.43 8.89 14.18
C SER A 55 -5.38 9.25 13.11
N LEU A 56 -4.78 8.26 12.46
CA LEU A 56 -3.87 8.48 11.34
C LEU A 56 -4.64 9.04 10.14
N CYS A 57 -5.77 8.45 9.77
CA CYS A 57 -6.62 8.95 8.69
C CYS A 57 -7.01 10.42 8.90
N LYS A 58 -7.43 10.78 10.13
CA LYS A 58 -7.73 12.17 10.51
C LYS A 58 -6.55 13.10 10.28
N THR A 59 -5.35 12.67 10.65
CA THR A 59 -4.13 13.49 10.50
C THR A 59 -3.78 13.70 9.03
N LEU A 60 -4.05 12.71 8.18
CA LEU A 60 -3.86 12.77 6.73
C LEU A 60 -4.98 13.51 6.00
N GLY A 61 -6.04 13.95 6.71
CA GLY A 61 -7.23 14.54 6.10
C GLY A 61 -8.09 13.55 5.31
N ALA A 62 -7.91 12.24 5.53
CA ALA A 62 -8.68 11.18 4.89
C ALA A 62 -9.98 10.88 5.68
N PRO A 63 -11.06 10.40 5.01
CA PRO A 63 -12.29 10.04 5.69
C PRO A 63 -12.10 8.85 6.65
N GLU A 64 -12.79 8.87 7.81
CA GLU A 64 -12.56 7.93 8.91
C GLU A 64 -12.80 6.45 8.56
N THR A 65 -13.75 6.17 7.66
CA THR A 65 -14.15 4.81 7.28
C THR A 65 -13.93 4.58 5.79
N PHE A 66 -12.88 5.20 5.23
CA PHE A 66 -12.63 5.12 3.81
C PHE A 66 -12.11 3.73 3.42
N LEU A 67 -12.76 3.15 2.42
CA LEU A 67 -12.34 1.90 1.78
C LEU A 67 -11.75 2.27 0.43
N MET A 68 -10.44 2.05 0.29
CA MET A 68 -9.70 2.29 -0.94
C MET A 68 -9.96 1.16 -1.93
N PRO A 69 -10.56 1.44 -3.10
CA PRO A 69 -10.61 0.48 -4.20
C PRO A 69 -9.21 0.30 -4.83
N ASN A 70 -9.06 -0.75 -5.64
CA ASN A 70 -7.80 -1.14 -6.26
C ASN A 70 -7.14 -0.04 -7.12
N ASP A 71 -7.94 0.68 -7.92
CA ASP A 71 -7.48 1.76 -8.80
C ASP A 71 -6.91 2.93 -8.00
N MET A 72 -7.58 3.30 -6.91
CA MET A 72 -7.09 4.33 -6.02
C MET A 72 -5.80 3.92 -5.30
N TYR A 73 -5.74 2.68 -4.81
CA TYR A 73 -4.54 2.20 -4.14
C TYR A 73 -3.35 2.07 -5.09
N GLU A 74 -3.59 1.68 -6.35
CA GLU A 74 -2.56 1.66 -7.39
C GLU A 74 -2.00 3.07 -7.67
N GLN A 75 -2.87 4.09 -7.68
CA GLN A 75 -2.43 5.48 -7.82
C GLN A 75 -1.63 5.96 -6.61
N LEU A 76 -2.02 5.58 -5.39
CA LEU A 76 -1.22 5.90 -4.17
C LEU A 76 0.16 5.25 -4.24
N PHE A 77 0.22 3.98 -4.65
CA PHE A 77 1.49 3.30 -4.85
C PHE A 77 2.35 3.96 -5.94
N ALA A 78 1.74 4.40 -7.04
CA ALA A 78 2.42 5.16 -8.07
C ALA A 78 3.02 6.47 -7.52
N ASP A 79 2.24 7.21 -6.71
CA ASP A 79 2.69 8.42 -6.01
C ASP A 79 3.89 8.13 -5.10
N ASP A 80 3.87 7.05 -4.33
CA ASP A 80 5.00 6.63 -3.47
C ASP A 80 6.27 6.33 -4.30
N LEU A 81 6.11 5.67 -5.46
CA LEU A 81 7.23 5.40 -6.37
C LEU A 81 7.84 6.67 -6.99
N THR A 82 7.13 7.80 -6.98
CA THR A 82 7.70 9.09 -7.42
C THR A 82 8.75 9.60 -6.45
N ILE A 83 8.63 9.29 -5.15
CA ILE A 83 9.51 9.79 -4.09
C ILE A 83 10.49 8.74 -3.54
N GLY A 84 10.20 7.46 -3.72
CA GLY A 84 11.01 6.36 -3.19
C GLY A 84 10.51 4.99 -3.58
N GLY A 85 10.63 4.02 -2.67
CA GLY A 85 10.04 2.69 -2.83
C GLY A 85 10.47 1.72 -1.73
N VAL A 86 9.79 0.57 -1.65
CA VAL A 86 10.10 -0.48 -0.67
C VAL A 86 11.22 -1.38 -1.18
N TYR A 87 12.23 -1.60 -0.35
CA TYR A 87 13.42 -2.39 -0.68
C TYR A 87 13.49 -3.75 0.00
N ASN A 88 12.70 -3.95 1.05
CA ASN A 88 12.70 -5.16 1.84
C ASN A 88 11.42 -5.20 2.70
N THR A 89 10.73 -6.33 2.69
CA THR A 89 9.56 -6.61 3.52
C THR A 89 9.79 -7.88 4.31
N VAL A 90 9.78 -7.77 5.64
CA VAL A 90 9.99 -8.88 6.56
C VAL A 90 8.69 -9.22 7.26
N ASN A 91 8.25 -10.47 7.13
CA ASN A 91 7.06 -11.00 7.78
C ASN A 91 7.48 -11.67 9.10
N LYS A 92 7.10 -11.08 10.24
CA LYS A 92 7.55 -11.55 11.56
C LYS A 92 6.64 -12.63 12.13
N HIS A 93 5.32 -12.41 12.06
CA HIS A 93 4.32 -13.31 12.65
C HIS A 93 3.09 -13.39 11.76
N MET A 94 2.79 -14.59 11.25
CA MET A 94 1.58 -14.86 10.46
C MET A 94 0.68 -15.84 11.20
N ALA A 95 -0.57 -15.47 11.40
CA ALA A 95 -1.64 -16.33 11.88
C ALA A 95 -2.65 -16.55 10.75
N ILE A 96 -3.05 -17.79 10.49
CA ILE A 96 -4.01 -18.16 9.45
C ILE A 96 -5.18 -18.88 10.11
N ASP A 97 -6.38 -18.35 9.87
CA ASP A 97 -7.65 -19.02 10.15
C ASP A 97 -8.20 -19.56 8.83
N THR A 98 -8.02 -20.87 8.63
CA THR A 98 -8.50 -21.51 7.40
C THR A 98 -10.01 -21.49 7.33
N GLU A 99 -10.75 -21.69 8.43
CA GLU A 99 -12.21 -21.75 8.39
C GLU A 99 -12.82 -20.40 8.04
N ALA A 100 -12.29 -19.31 8.62
CA ALA A 100 -12.74 -17.96 8.33
C ALA A 100 -12.20 -17.39 7.00
N ARG A 101 -11.25 -18.07 6.34
CA ARG A 101 -10.49 -17.55 5.18
C ARG A 101 -9.85 -16.20 5.49
N MET A 102 -9.17 -16.15 6.62
CA MET A 102 -8.54 -14.95 7.13
C MET A 102 -7.09 -15.19 7.53
N ALA A 103 -6.31 -14.12 7.51
CA ALA A 103 -4.99 -14.14 8.11
C ALA A 103 -4.66 -12.79 8.74
N ALA A 104 -3.79 -12.83 9.76
CA ALA A 104 -3.20 -11.66 10.36
C ALA A 104 -1.68 -11.74 10.25
N VAL A 105 -1.04 -10.63 9.88
CA VAL A 105 0.42 -10.55 9.72
C VAL A 105 0.97 -9.30 10.37
N ASN A 106 2.07 -9.45 11.11
CA ASN A 106 2.93 -8.31 11.42
C ASN A 106 4.11 -8.28 10.44
N SER A 107 4.31 -7.15 9.78
CA SER A 107 5.43 -6.95 8.87
C SER A 107 6.19 -5.66 9.17
N THR A 108 7.42 -5.60 8.67
CA THR A 108 8.19 -4.37 8.56
C THR A 108 8.64 -4.18 7.13
N SER A 109 8.56 -2.95 6.63
CA SER A 109 8.97 -2.59 5.27
C SER A 109 10.00 -1.47 5.32
N ASP A 110 11.14 -1.67 4.66
CA ASP A 110 12.17 -0.64 4.54
C ASP A 110 11.90 0.20 3.29
N PHE A 111 11.43 1.43 3.50
CA PHE A 111 11.23 2.41 2.45
C PHE A 111 12.50 3.26 2.28
N LYS A 112 12.95 3.45 1.05
CA LYS A 112 14.05 4.37 0.74
C LYS A 112 13.58 5.46 -0.19
N PHE A 113 13.83 6.69 0.22
CA PHE A 113 13.58 7.89 -0.56
C PHE A 113 14.67 8.06 -1.63
N LYS A 114 14.32 8.74 -2.73
CA LYS A 114 15.28 9.04 -3.81
C LYS A 114 16.38 10.04 -3.39
N ASP A 115 16.18 10.78 -2.30
CA ASP A 115 17.20 11.66 -1.71
C ASP A 115 18.20 10.92 -0.82
N GLY A 116 18.04 9.59 -0.65
CA GLY A 116 18.92 8.72 0.13
C GLY A 116 18.49 8.50 1.57
N GLU A 117 17.46 9.19 2.06
CA GLU A 117 16.85 8.89 3.36
C GLU A 117 16.18 7.52 3.35
N ALA A 118 16.10 6.87 4.50
CA ALA A 118 15.41 5.59 4.67
C ALA A 118 14.56 5.60 5.94
N LEU A 119 13.44 4.89 5.86
CA LEU A 119 12.46 4.75 6.93
C LEU A 119 12.02 3.30 7.00
N THR A 120 11.99 2.73 8.20
CA THR A 120 11.33 1.44 8.43
C THR A 120 9.89 1.70 8.86
N MET A 121 8.95 1.10 8.16
CA MET A 121 7.52 1.16 8.47
C MET A 121 7.08 -0.16 9.09
N GLU A 122 6.30 -0.11 10.17
CA GLU A 122 5.72 -1.30 10.78
C GLU A 122 4.21 -1.36 10.52
N PHE A 123 3.72 -2.57 10.25
CA PHE A 123 2.32 -2.81 9.93
C PHE A 123 1.77 -4.02 10.68
N SER A 124 0.49 -3.93 11.03
CA SER A 124 -0.35 -5.08 11.36
C SER A 124 -1.47 -5.19 10.34
N TRP A 125 -1.46 -6.29 9.60
CA TRP A 125 -2.40 -6.57 8.53
C TRP A 125 -3.47 -7.54 9.00
N THR A 126 -4.68 -7.36 8.51
CA THR A 126 -5.71 -8.39 8.48
C THR A 126 -6.19 -8.59 7.04
N PHE A 127 -6.12 -9.82 6.56
CA PHE A 127 -6.51 -10.22 5.23
C PHE A 127 -7.77 -11.08 5.29
N TYR A 128 -8.69 -10.83 4.38
CA TYR A 128 -9.82 -11.70 4.08
C TYR A 128 -9.62 -12.23 2.67
N LEU A 129 -9.80 -13.54 2.48
CA LEU A 129 -9.55 -14.21 1.22
C LEU A 129 -10.85 -14.76 0.61
N ASN A 130 -10.79 -15.07 -0.68
CA ASN A 130 -11.83 -15.83 -1.35
C ASN A 130 -11.84 -17.31 -0.88
N GLU A 131 -12.82 -18.08 -1.36
CA GLU A 131 -13.08 -19.44 -0.87
C GLU A 131 -11.90 -20.42 -1.03
N ASP A 132 -11.10 -20.24 -2.09
CA ASP A 132 -9.93 -21.08 -2.38
C ASP A 132 -8.61 -20.49 -1.87
N GLY A 133 -8.64 -19.32 -1.24
CA GLY A 133 -7.46 -18.67 -0.63
C GLY A 133 -6.45 -18.12 -1.64
N THR A 134 -6.77 -18.10 -2.94
CA THR A 134 -5.85 -17.65 -4.00
C THR A 134 -5.87 -16.15 -4.22
N LYS A 135 -6.88 -15.43 -3.69
CA LYS A 135 -7.02 -13.97 -3.81
C LYS A 135 -7.53 -13.35 -2.52
N ILE A 136 -7.06 -12.14 -2.25
CA ILE A 136 -7.49 -11.30 -1.12
C ILE A 136 -8.70 -10.46 -1.54
N SER A 137 -9.79 -10.52 -0.77
CA SER A 137 -11.02 -9.75 -0.97
C SER A 137 -11.08 -8.47 -0.13
N LYS A 138 -10.34 -8.42 0.97
CA LYS A 138 -10.24 -7.22 1.80
C LYS A 138 -8.92 -7.19 2.55
N VAL A 139 -8.34 -6.00 2.64
CA VAL A 139 -7.17 -5.70 3.47
C VAL A 139 -7.56 -4.69 4.53
N ILE A 140 -7.15 -4.93 5.77
CA ILE A 140 -7.10 -3.92 6.81
C ILE A 140 -5.63 -3.76 7.17
N GLU A 141 -5.15 -2.53 7.07
CA GLU A 141 -3.77 -2.13 7.32
C GLU A 141 -3.77 -1.24 8.56
N PHE A 142 -3.20 -1.71 9.66
CA PHE A 142 -2.88 -0.86 10.79
C PHE A 142 -1.41 -0.47 10.71
N ALA A 143 -1.16 0.79 10.36
CA ALA A 143 0.19 1.28 10.11
C ALA A 143 0.75 2.06 11.31
N ASP A 144 2.08 2.05 11.46
CA ASP A 144 2.78 3.01 12.30
C ASP A 144 2.50 4.44 11.81
N ALA A 145 1.73 5.18 12.61
CA ALA A 145 1.31 6.52 12.29
C ALA A 145 2.49 7.48 12.09
N SER A 146 3.58 7.31 12.85
CA SER A 146 4.73 8.21 12.75
C SER A 146 5.46 8.06 11.42
N ALA A 147 5.65 6.81 10.98
CA ALA A 147 6.27 6.50 9.71
C ALA A 147 5.41 6.95 8.52
N VAL A 148 4.11 6.68 8.54
CA VAL A 148 3.19 7.12 7.46
C VAL A 148 3.11 8.65 7.39
N GLN A 149 3.08 9.35 8.53
CA GLN A 149 3.10 10.81 8.56
C GLN A 149 4.40 11.37 7.97
N HIS A 150 5.54 10.74 8.26
CA HIS A 150 6.82 11.13 7.68
C HIS A 150 6.80 10.98 6.15
N LEU A 151 6.31 9.83 5.65
CA LEU A 151 6.16 9.58 4.20
C LEU A 151 5.27 10.64 3.54
N ALA A 152 4.11 10.94 4.13
CA ALA A 152 3.19 11.95 3.63
C ALA A 152 3.80 13.36 3.62
N ALA A 153 4.53 13.74 4.67
CA ALA A 153 5.22 15.02 4.74
C ALA A 153 6.29 15.16 3.64
N LYS A 154 7.09 14.11 3.42
CA LYS A 154 8.08 14.05 2.33
C LYS A 154 7.44 14.16 0.96
N ALA A 155 6.30 13.49 0.73
CA ALA A 155 5.56 13.61 -0.51
C ALA A 155 5.13 15.06 -0.78
N GLN A 156 4.65 15.77 0.24
CA GLN A 156 4.24 17.18 0.13
C GLN A 156 5.44 18.10 -0.13
N GLU A 157 6.56 17.93 0.57
CA GLU A 157 7.77 18.72 0.32
C GLU A 157 8.28 18.57 -1.11
N LEU A 158 8.31 17.34 -1.64
CA LEU A 158 8.81 17.08 -2.98
C LEU A 158 7.87 17.63 -4.05
N LYS A 159 6.54 17.50 -3.86
CA LYS A 159 5.53 18.14 -4.73
C LYS A 159 5.69 19.68 -4.73
N ALA A 160 5.93 20.30 -3.57
CA ALA A 160 6.14 21.75 -3.47
C ALA A 160 7.43 22.21 -4.16
N ARG A 161 8.52 21.43 -4.08
CA ARG A 161 9.79 21.73 -4.77
C ARG A 161 9.64 21.63 -6.30
N GLN A 162 8.91 20.63 -6.79
CA GLN A 162 8.63 20.45 -8.22
C GLN A 162 7.72 21.56 -8.77
N GLY A 163 6.68 21.95 -8.02
CA GLY A 163 5.84 23.10 -8.37
C GLY A 163 6.57 24.44 -8.34
N SER A 164 7.64 24.56 -7.53
CA SER A 164 8.49 25.76 -7.47
C SER A 164 9.49 25.84 -8.64
N SER A 165 9.89 24.71 -9.24
CA SER A 165 10.78 24.69 -10.42
C SER A 165 10.07 25.04 -11.73
N ASP A 166 8.75 24.84 -11.84
CA ASP A 166 7.96 25.25 -13.01
C ASP A 166 7.56 26.74 -12.98
N GLY A 167 7.72 27.41 -11.84
CA GLY A 167 7.44 28.85 -11.67
C GLY A 167 8.49 29.82 -12.24
N ALA A 168 9.59 29.32 -12.83
CA ALA A 168 10.68 30.15 -13.36
C ALA A 168 10.57 30.47 -14.87
N LYS A 169 9.38 30.29 -15.49
CA LYS A 169 9.11 30.76 -16.86
C LYS A 169 7.73 31.41 -16.96
N MET A 170 7.58 32.60 -16.38
CA MET A 170 6.59 33.59 -16.85
C MET A 170 7.10 35.01 -16.55
N ASN A 171 8.19 35.40 -17.21
CA ASN A 171 8.42 36.81 -17.51
C ASN A 171 7.72 37.10 -18.83
N GLN A 172 6.43 37.46 -18.76
CA GLN A 172 5.89 38.38 -19.74
C GLN A 172 4.92 39.31 -19.01
N GLU A 173 5.45 40.50 -18.76
CA GLU A 173 4.70 41.69 -18.38
C GLU A 173 3.64 41.92 -19.46
N VAL A 174 2.36 41.83 -19.09
CA VAL A 174 1.26 42.24 -19.97
C VAL A 174 0.78 43.58 -19.44
N ASP A 175 1.23 44.63 -20.12
CA ASP A 175 0.74 46.00 -19.97
C ASP A 175 -0.71 46.07 -20.48
N PHE A 176 -1.61 46.59 -19.65
CA PHE A 176 -3.02 46.81 -19.96
C PHE A 176 -3.31 48.30 -20.17
N THR A 177 -2.46 48.97 -20.94
CA THR A 177 -2.76 50.27 -21.52
C THR A 177 -2.70 50.20 -23.04
N GLU A 178 -3.73 50.78 -23.68
CA GLU A 178 -3.92 50.90 -25.15
C GLU A 178 -4.45 49.63 -25.84
N THR A 179 -5.71 49.52 -26.22
CA THR A 179 -6.51 50.40 -27.10
C THR A 179 -8.00 50.05 -26.88
N GLY A 180 -8.94 50.98 -26.78
CA GLY A 180 -9.10 52.14 -27.65
C GLY A 180 -10.05 51.75 -28.78
#